data_AF-A0A380NWR5-F1
#
_entry.id   AF-A0A380NWR5-F1
#
_cell.length_a   1.000
_cell.length_b   1.000
_cell.length_c   1.000
_cell.angle_alpha   90.00
_cell.angle_beta   90.00
_cell.angle_gamma   90.00
#
_symmetry.space_group_name_H-M   'P 1'
#
loop_
_entity.id
_entity.type
_entity.pdbx_description
1 polymer ?
#
loop_
_entity_poly.entity_id
_entity_poly.type
_entity_poly.pdbx_seq_one_letter_code
_entity_poly.pdbx_strand_id
1 'polypeptide(L)'
;MEQAHINADNLLKIHGSIDHFIDRNGQPVSMSETEYQYLPHTEDNLMILPDIVFYGENVKGMDQALSWMQTAKNVVIVGTRLNVAPVNQLTLWAKN
;
A
#
# COMPACT_ATOMS: atom_id res chain seq x y z
N MET A 1 -5.63 -6.26 -10.10
CA MET A 1 -5.21 -6.18 -11.52
C MET A 1 -4.30 -4.98 -11.74
N GLU A 2 -3.05 -5.19 -12.17
CA GLU A 2 -2.20 -4.10 -12.69
C GLU A 2 -2.35 -4.00 -14.21
N GLN A 3 -3.11 -3.02 -14.66
CA GLN A 3 -3.48 -2.86 -16.08
C GLN A 3 -2.42 -2.10 -16.89
N ALA A 4 -1.47 -1.43 -16.21
CA ALA A 4 -0.47 -0.57 -16.84
C ALA A 4 0.92 -1.24 -17.01
N HIS A 5 1.06 -2.51 -16.64
CA HIS A 5 2.31 -3.28 -16.77
C HIS A 5 3.56 -2.59 -16.19
N ILE A 6 3.41 -1.91 -15.05
CA ILE A 6 4.55 -1.36 -14.30
C ILE A 6 5.28 -2.53 -13.65
N ASN A 7 6.61 -2.60 -13.79
CA ASN A 7 7.39 -3.62 -13.08
C ASN A 7 7.24 -3.42 -11.56
N ALA A 8 6.96 -4.50 -10.83
CA ALA A 8 6.78 -4.51 -9.38
C ALA A 8 7.96 -3.86 -8.63
N ASP A 9 9.20 -4.02 -9.11
CA ASP A 9 10.40 -3.41 -8.51
C ASP A 9 10.40 -1.87 -8.58
N ASN A 10 9.60 -1.31 -9.49
CA ASN A 10 9.44 0.12 -9.70
C ASN A 10 8.11 0.66 -9.15
N LEU A 11 7.36 -0.16 -8.39
CA LEU A 11 6.06 0.19 -7.86
C LEU A 11 6.01 0.04 -6.35
N LEU A 12 5.70 1.13 -5.66
CA LEU A 12 5.37 1.11 -4.23
C LEU A 12 3.88 1.39 -4.04
N LYS A 13 3.14 0.35 -3.64
CA LYS A 13 1.77 0.50 -3.14
C LYS A 13 1.82 0.90 -1.67
N ILE A 14 2.13 2.18 -1.42
CA ILE A 14 2.44 2.71 -0.09
C ILE A 14 1.28 2.54 0.91
N HIS A 15 0.04 2.61 0.43
CA HIS A 15 -1.18 2.33 1.20
C HIS A 15 -1.72 0.91 1.01
N GLY A 16 -0.90 0.01 0.46
CA GLY A 16 -1.26 -1.38 0.20
C GLY A 16 -2.16 -1.58 -1.02
N SER A 17 -2.76 -2.77 -1.11
CA SER A 17 -3.61 -3.18 -2.23
C SER A 17 -4.76 -4.07 -1.77
N ILE A 18 -5.83 -4.08 -2.56
CA ILE A 18 -6.91 -5.07 -2.46
C ILE A 18 -6.59 -6.37 -3.20
N ASP A 19 -5.44 -6.45 -3.88
CA ASP A 19 -5.02 -7.66 -4.62
C ASP A 19 -4.58 -8.81 -3.68
N HIS A 20 -4.26 -8.50 -2.42
CA HIS A 20 -3.75 -9.45 -1.43
C HIS A 20 -4.53 -9.32 -0.12
N PHE A 21 -4.52 -10.39 0.67
CA PHE A 21 -5.22 -10.47 1.96
C PHE A 21 -4.26 -10.86 3.07
N ILE A 22 -4.57 -10.37 4.26
CA ILE A 22 -3.87 -10.67 5.48
C ILE A 22 -4.87 -11.02 6.58
N ASP A 23 -4.47 -11.81 7.56
CA ASP A 23 -5.19 -11.89 8.82
C ASP A 23 -4.95 -10.64 9.68
N ARG A 24 -5.65 -10.55 10.83
CA ARG A 24 -5.49 -9.45 11.78
C ARG A 24 -4.06 -9.31 12.37
N ASN A 25 -3.22 -10.33 12.23
CA ASN A 25 -1.82 -10.31 12.65
C ASN A 25 -0.86 -9.94 11.52
N GLY A 26 -1.37 -9.65 10.31
CA GLY A 26 -0.57 -9.31 9.14
C GLY A 26 -0.01 -10.52 8.38
N GLN A 27 -0.46 -11.73 8.69
CA GLN A 27 -0.02 -12.93 7.95
C GLN A 27 -0.77 -13.03 6.62
N PRO A 28 -0.07 -13.27 5.49
CA PRO A 28 -0.73 -13.44 4.20
C PRO A 28 -1.74 -14.58 4.19
N VAL A 29 -2.90 -14.35 3.58
CA VAL A 29 -3.98 -15.34 3.43
C VAL A 29 -4.39 -15.41 1.96
N SER A 30 -4.68 -16.61 1.47
CA SER A 30 -5.27 -16.80 0.14
C SER A 30 -6.80 -16.68 0.25
N MET A 31 -7.39 -15.84 -0.59
CA MET A 31 -8.84 -15.74 -0.76
C MET A 31 -9.20 -15.65 -2.24
N SER A 32 -10.29 -16.30 -2.61
CA SER A 32 -10.95 -16.22 -3.90
C SER A 32 -11.99 -15.08 -3.92
N GLU A 33 -12.26 -14.54 -5.12
CA GLU A 33 -13.22 -13.44 -5.32
C GLU A 33 -14.66 -13.76 -4.87
N THR A 34 -15.01 -15.02 -4.69
CA THR A 34 -16.34 -15.46 -4.24
C THR A 34 -16.52 -15.48 -2.72
N GLU A 35 -15.44 -15.41 -1.95
CA GLU A 35 -15.47 -15.53 -0.48
C GLU A 35 -15.83 -14.22 0.24
N TYR A 36 -16.02 -13.12 -0.49
CA TYR A 36 -16.34 -11.78 0.03
C TYR A 36 -17.77 -11.57 0.50
N GLN A 37 -18.67 -12.55 0.30
CA GLN A 37 -20.08 -12.34 0.60
C GLN A 37 -20.38 -12.22 2.10
N TYR A 38 -19.40 -12.55 2.96
CA TYR A 38 -19.47 -12.47 4.42
C TYR A 38 -18.20 -11.83 4.99
N LEU A 39 -18.20 -11.48 6.29
CA LEU A 39 -16.98 -11.09 7.00
C LEU A 39 -16.04 -12.31 7.06
N PRO A 40 -14.95 -12.33 6.27
CA PRO A 40 -14.14 -13.53 6.12
C PRO A 40 -13.27 -13.73 7.36
N HIS A 41 -13.13 -14.98 7.79
CA HIS A 41 -12.27 -15.35 8.92
C HIS A 41 -11.40 -16.56 8.54
N THR A 42 -10.21 -16.67 9.13
CA THR A 42 -9.38 -17.88 9.07
C THR A 42 -10.04 -19.03 9.84
N GLU A 43 -9.49 -20.25 9.72
CA GLU A 43 -9.93 -21.41 10.51
C GLU A 43 -9.86 -21.16 12.03
N ASP A 44 -8.89 -20.35 12.47
CA ASP A 44 -8.71 -19.91 13.85
C ASP A 44 -9.62 -18.72 14.25
N ASN A 45 -10.62 -18.40 13.42
CA ASN A 45 -11.57 -17.31 13.63
C ASN A 45 -10.93 -15.91 13.71
N LEU A 46 -9.78 -15.69 13.06
CA LEU A 46 -9.20 -14.36 12.88
C LEU A 46 -9.79 -13.69 11.66
N MET A 47 -10.17 -12.42 11.78
CA MET A 47 -10.69 -11.65 10.64
C MET A 47 -9.64 -11.53 9.53
N ILE A 48 -10.06 -11.78 8.30
CA ILE A 48 -9.26 -11.56 7.09
C ILE A 48 -9.60 -10.18 6.53
N LEU A 49 -8.58 -9.44 6.13
CA LEU A 49 -8.66 -8.07 5.65
C LEU A 49 -7.88 -7.94 4.34
N PRO A 50 -8.26 -7.04 3.43
CA PRO A 50 -7.38 -6.65 2.33
C PRO A 50 -6.11 -6.03 2.90
N ASP A 51 -4.99 -6.24 2.22
CA ASP A 51 -3.67 -5.77 2.65
C ASP A 51 -3.46 -4.27 2.36
N ILE A 52 -4.36 -3.43 2.90
CA ILE A 52 -4.35 -1.96 2.81
C ILE A 52 -3.89 -1.32 4.12
N VAL A 53 -3.55 -0.04 4.07
CA VAL A 53 -3.19 0.75 5.25
C VAL A 53 -4.38 1.59 5.69
N PHE A 54 -4.91 1.32 6.88
CA PHE A 54 -5.95 2.11 7.53
C PHE A 54 -5.35 3.33 8.25
N TYR A 55 -6.19 4.31 8.57
CA TYR A 55 -5.77 5.43 9.41
C TYR A 55 -5.31 4.93 10.79
N GLY A 56 -4.12 5.38 11.20
CA GLY A 56 -3.48 4.96 12.45
C GLY A 56 -2.47 3.82 12.28
N GLU A 57 -2.42 3.19 11.11
CA GLU A 57 -1.41 2.18 10.79
C GLU A 57 -0.15 2.78 10.16
N ASN A 58 0.94 2.03 10.25
CA ASN A 58 2.19 2.41 9.58
C ASN A 58 2.04 2.23 8.07
N VAL A 59 2.45 3.27 7.33
CA VAL A 59 2.50 3.22 5.87
C VAL A 59 3.64 2.31 5.41
N LYS A 60 3.40 1.53 4.35
CA LYS A 60 4.34 0.53 3.83
C LYS A 60 5.40 1.16 2.95
N GLY A 61 6.64 0.67 3.02
CA GLY A 61 7.69 1.07 2.08
C GLY A 61 8.12 2.54 2.14
N MET A 62 7.86 3.23 3.26
CA MET A 62 8.20 4.65 3.41
C MET A 62 9.71 4.94 3.26
N ASP A 63 10.57 4.07 3.78
CA ASP A 63 12.03 4.24 3.66
C ASP A 63 12.50 4.19 2.20
N GLN A 64 11.92 3.28 1.41
CA GLN A 64 12.22 3.15 -0.01
C GLN A 64 11.67 4.35 -0.80
N ALA A 65 10.45 4.79 -0.49
CA ALA A 65 9.87 5.98 -1.10
C ALA A 65 10.72 7.23 -0.80
N LEU A 66 11.22 7.36 0.43
CA LEU A 66 12.12 8.44 0.82
C LEU A 66 13.44 8.39 0.05
N SER A 67 14.04 7.20 -0.07
CA SER A 67 15.26 6.99 -0.86
C SER A 67 15.07 7.39 -2.33
N TRP A 68 13.93 7.03 -2.92
CA TRP A 68 13.58 7.43 -4.29
C TRP A 68 13.42 8.95 -4.42
N MET A 69 12.72 9.60 -3.49
CA MET A 69 12.53 11.05 -3.50
C MET A 69 13.85 11.83 -3.41
N GLN A 70 14.78 11.38 -2.55
CA GLN A 70 16.08 12.03 -2.34
C GLN A 70 17.04 11.87 -3.51
N THR A 71 16.85 10.84 -4.33
CA THR A 71 17.73 10.53 -5.47
C THR A 71 17.13 10.94 -6.81
N ALA A 72 15.81 11.19 -6.86
CA ALA A 72 15.11 11.62 -8.04
C ALA A 72 15.66 12.96 -8.57
N LYS A 73 15.86 13.03 -9.88
CA LYS A 73 16.17 14.29 -10.59
C LYS A 73 14.92 15.13 -10.84
N ASN A 74 13.80 14.46 -11.07
CA ASN A 74 12.51 15.07 -11.34
C ASN A 74 11.44 14.28 -10.57
N VAL A 75 10.48 15.00 -9.99
CA VAL A 75 9.31 14.41 -9.35
C VAL A 75 8.07 14.93 -10.05
N VAL A 76 7.21 14.01 -10.49
CA VAL A 76 5.91 14.34 -11.09
C VAL A 76 4.82 13.83 -10.18
N ILE A 77 3.91 14.72 -9.79
CA ILE A 77 2.81 14.43 -8.87
C ILE A 77 1.51 14.52 -9.66
N VAL A 78 0.76 13.41 -9.70
CA VAL A 78 -0.46 13.29 -10.51
C VAL A 78 -1.62 12.84 -9.62
N GLY A 79 -2.76 13.53 -9.71
CA GLY A 79 -4.03 13.03 -9.15
C GLY A 79 -4.14 12.97 -7.62
N THR A 80 -3.33 13.72 -6.87
CA THR A 80 -3.40 13.76 -5.39
C THR A 80 -3.50 15.19 -4.84
N ARG A 81 -4.19 15.34 -3.70
CA ARG A 81 -4.29 16.59 -2.93
C ARG A 81 -3.20 16.74 -1.85
N LEU A 82 -2.40 15.70 -1.61
CA LEU A 82 -1.34 15.67 -0.59
C LEU A 82 -1.84 16.04 0.83
N ASN A 83 -2.99 15.50 1.24
CA ASN A 83 -3.58 15.77 2.56
C ASN A 83 -3.48 14.59 3.55
N VAL A 84 -2.93 13.44 3.14
CA VAL A 84 -2.78 12.25 3.99
C VAL A 84 -1.32 12.11 4.42
N ALA A 85 -1.09 12.24 5.72
CA ALA A 85 0.22 12.03 6.32
C ALA A 85 0.49 10.53 6.60
N PRO A 86 1.75 10.09 6.58
CA PRO A 86 2.98 10.85 6.30
C PRO A 86 3.32 11.03 4.81
N VAL A 87 2.57 10.39 3.89
CA VAL A 87 2.91 10.36 2.45
C VAL A 87 2.98 11.74 1.83
N ASN A 88 2.13 12.67 2.26
CA ASN A 88 2.15 14.05 1.77
C ASN A 88 3.47 14.80 2.05
N GLN A 89 4.23 14.37 3.04
CA GLN A 89 5.52 14.98 3.37
C GLN A 89 6.61 14.57 2.40
N LEU A 90 6.43 13.51 1.59
CA LEU A 90 7.45 12.98 0.69
C LEU A 90 8.10 14.07 -0.19
N THR A 91 7.29 15.06 -0.59
CA THR A 91 7.69 16.19 -1.42
C THR A 91 8.77 17.08 -0.78
N LEU A 92 8.86 17.10 0.55
CA LEU A 92 9.87 17.87 1.29
C LEU A 92 11.29 17.32 1.11
N TRP A 93 11.41 16.06 0.69
CA TRP A 93 12.69 15.39 0.47
C TRP A 93 13.04 15.20 -1.01
N ALA A 94 12.26 15.79 -1.92
CA ALA A 94 12.67 15.90 -3.31
C ALA A 94 13.97 16.72 -3.38
N LYS A 95 14.97 16.20 -4.10
CA LYS A 95 16.25 16.89 -4.24
C LYS A 95 16.07 18.22 -4.98
N ASN A 96 16.61 19.30 -4.41
CA ASN A 96 16.72 20.61 -5.04
C ASN A 96 17.78 20.62 -6.16
#